data_AF-A0A6V8N2N7-F1
#
_entry.id   AF-A0A6V8N2N7-F1
#
_cell.length_a   1.000
_cell.length_b   1.000
_cell.length_c   1.000
_cell.angle_alpha   90.00
_cell.angle_beta   90.00
_cell.angle_gamma   90.00
#
_symmetry.space_group_name_H-M   'P 1'
#
loop_
_entity.id
_entity.type
_entity.pdbx_description
1 polymer ?
#
loop_
_entity_poly.entity_id
_entity_poly.type
_entity_poly.pdbx_seq_one_letter_code
_entity_poly.pdbx_strand_id
1 'polypeptide(L)' 'MTRLESSRVNETIGIHIGMVQQAARKLRMGDDIQTIEADLTELEKCISGLREVLSSVPHHA' A
#
# COMPACT_ATOMS: atom_id res chain seq x y z
N MET A 1 -22.42 -0.01 8.01
CA MET A 1 -21.77 0.27 6.71
C MET A 1 -22.72 -0.16 5.58
N THR A 2 -23.04 0.71 4.64
CA THR A 2 -23.86 0.38 3.47
C THR A 2 -23.04 -0.39 2.42
N ARG A 3 -23.71 -1.08 1.49
CA ARG A 3 -23.05 -1.82 0.39
C ARG A 3 -22.19 -0.90 -0.49
N LEU A 4 -22.64 0.35 -0.69
CA LEU A 4 -21.93 1.37 -1.46
C LEU A 4 -20.64 1.82 -0.75
N GLU A 5 -20.72 2.07 0.57
CA GLU A 5 -19.56 2.41 1.38
C GLU A 5 -18.54 1.27 1.42
N SER A 6 -19.01 0.03 1.54
CA SER A 6 -18.15 -1.17 1.53
C SER A 6 -17.42 -1.32 0.19
N SER A 7 -18.10 -1.08 -0.92
CA SER A 7 -17.51 -1.15 -2.27
C SER A 7 -16.41 -0.11 -2.46
N ARG A 8 -16.64 1.13 -2.00
CA ARG A 8 -15.67 2.23 -2.10
C ARG A 8 -14.44 1.99 -1.22
N VAL A 9 -14.64 1.44 -0.02
CA VAL A 9 -13.54 1.02 0.88
C VAL A 9 -12.69 -0.06 0.21
N ASN A 10 -13.33 -1.10 -0.35
CA ASN A 10 -12.61 -2.16 -1.06
C ASN A 10 -11.83 -1.65 -2.28
N GLU A 11 -12.40 -0.72 -3.05
CA GLU A 11 -11.70 -0.08 -4.17
C GLU A 11 -10.46 0.69 -3.69
N THR A 12 -10.60 1.48 -2.62
CA THR A 12 -9.49 2.25 -2.04
C THR A 12 -8.38 1.33 -1.53
N ILE A 13 -8.74 0.24 -0.84
CA ILE A 13 -7.78 -0.78 -0.39
C ILE A 13 -7.09 -1.43 -1.60
N GLY A 14 -7.84 -1.77 -2.65
CA GLY A 14 -7.30 -2.35 -3.88
C GLY A 14 -6.26 -1.45 -4.56
N ILE A 15 -6.50 -0.14 -4.61
CA ILE A 15 -5.54 0.84 -5.14
C ILE A 15 -4.23 0.81 -4.33
N HIS A 16 -4.33 0.86 -3.00
CA HIS A 16 -3.15 0.87 -2.12
C HIS A 16 -2.36 -0.45 -2.19
N ILE A 17 -3.05 -1.59 -2.30
CA ILE A 17 -2.40 -2.90 -2.56
C ILE A 17 -1.63 -2.85 -3.89
N GLY A 18 -2.24 -2.30 -4.95
CA GLY A 18 -1.60 -2.15 -6.25
C GLY A 18 -0.35 -1.26 -6.19
N MET A 19 -0.37 -0.18 -5.41
CA MET A 19 0.79 0.69 -5.19
C MET A 19 1.92 -0.04 -4.47
N VAL A 20 1.62 -0.79 -3.40
CA VAL A 20 2.61 -1.60 -2.67
C VAL A 20 3.24 -2.65 -3.59
N GLN A 21 2.43 -3.34 -4.40
CA GLN A 21 2.96 -4.32 -5.36
C GLN A 21 3.87 -3.69 -6.41
N GLN A 22 3.54 -2.49 -6.91
CA GLN A 22 4.37 -1.78 -7.86
C GLN A 22 5.70 -1.33 -7.24
N ALA A 23 5.67 -0.78 -6.02
CA ALA A 23 6.88 -0.40 -5.30
C ALA A 23 7.77 -1.63 -5.00
N ALA A 24 7.20 -2.73 -4.53
CA ALA A 24 7.94 -3.96 -4.26
C ALA A 24 8.58 -4.57 -5.52
N ARG A 25 7.95 -4.37 -6.69
CA ARG A 25 8.52 -4.82 -7.97
C ARG A 25 9.71 -4.00 -8.42
N LYS A 26 9.99 -2.82 -7.85
CA LYS A 26 11.17 -2.03 -8.19
C LYS A 26 12.44 -2.61 -7.58
N LEU A 27 12.34 -3.22 -6.40
CA LEU A 27 13.45 -3.92 -5.73
C LEU A 27 13.99 -5.06 -6.63
N ARG A 28 15.20 -4.87 -7.17
CA ARG A 28 15.92 -5.89 -7.95
C ARG A 28 17.20 -6.28 -7.24
N MET A 29 17.55 -7.57 -7.35
CA MET A 29 18.89 -8.02 -6.99
C MET A 29 19.88 -7.47 -8.02
N GLY A 30 20.90 -6.76 -7.55
CA GLY A 30 21.96 -6.20 -8.40
C GLY A 30 21.96 -4.67 -8.51
N ASP A 31 20.94 -4.00 -7.98
CA ASP A 31 20.95 -2.54 -7.84
C ASP A 31 21.99 -2.10 -6.80
N ASP A 32 22.49 -0.87 -6.94
CA ASP A 32 23.37 -0.30 -5.93
C ASP A 32 22.60 0.00 -4.64
N ILE A 33 23.33 0.12 -3.53
CA ILE A 33 22.73 0.28 -2.21
C ILE A 33 21.86 1.54 -2.10
N GLN A 34 22.21 2.63 -2.79
CA GLN A 34 21.45 3.89 -2.71
C GLN A 34 20.10 3.75 -3.43
N THR A 35 20.08 3.06 -4.57
CA THR A 35 18.84 2.73 -5.29
C THR A 35 17.95 1.82 -4.45
N ILE A 36 18.52 0.80 -3.81
CA ILE A 36 17.77 -0.10 -2.91
C ILE A 36 17.17 0.69 -1.73
N GLU A 37 17.94 1.59 -1.10
CA GLU A 37 17.46 2.42 0.01
C GLU A 37 16.31 3.35 -0.41
N ALA A 38 16.39 3.95 -1.61
CA ALA A 38 15.34 4.78 -2.15
C ALA A 38 14.06 3.99 -2.42
N ASP A 39 14.17 2.82 -3.05
CA ASP A 39 13.05 1.93 -3.35
C ASP A 39 12.41 1.36 -2.08
N LEU A 40 13.22 1.00 -1.07
CA LEU A 40 12.72 0.59 0.24
C LEU A 40 11.94 1.72 0.93
N THR A 41 12.48 2.94 0.90
CA THR A 41 11.79 4.11 1.47
C THR A 41 10.44 4.36 0.77
N GLU A 42 10.37 4.19 -0.56
CA GLU A 42 9.11 4.29 -1.30
C GLU A 42 8.13 3.19 -0.90
N LEU A 43 8.60 1.94 -0.79
CA LEU A 43 7.79 0.81 -0.37
C LEU A 43 7.21 1.00 1.04
N GLU A 44 8.02 1.47 1.98
CA GLU A 44 7.59 1.77 3.36
C GLU A 44 6.50 2.85 3.41
N LYS A 45 6.62 3.89 2.56
CA LYS A 45 5.58 4.91 2.42
C LYS A 45 4.28 4.32 1.89
N CYS A 46 4.33 3.49 0.86
CA CYS A 46 3.15 2.81 0.32
C CYS A 46 2.47 1.90 1.36
N ILE A 47 3.27 1.15 2.13
CA ILE A 47 2.77 0.29 3.21
C ILE A 47 2.11 1.13 4.31
N SER A 48 2.74 2.24 4.70
CA SER A 48 2.19 3.14 5.72
C SER A 48 0.85 3.72 5.29
N GLY A 49 0.72 4.17 4.03
CA GLY A 49 -0.55 4.64 3.49
C GLY A 49 -1.64 3.56 3.49
N LEU A 50 -1.30 2.32 3.12
CA LEU A 50 -2.26 1.20 3.21
C LEU A 50 -2.70 0.96 4.66
N ARG A 51 -1.77 1.02 5.63
CA ARG A 51 -2.09 0.84 7.05
C ARG A 51 -3.03 1.94 7.54
N GLU A 52 -2.81 3.19 7.17
CA GLU A 52 -3.69 4.31 7.52
C GLU A 52 -5.11 4.12 6.97
N VAL A 53 -5.23 3.71 5.70
CA VAL A 53 -6.53 3.39 5.09
C VAL A 53 -7.22 2.28 5.88
N LEU A 54 -6.54 1.18 6.18
CA LEU A 54 -7.11 0.07 6.95
C LEU A 54 -7.50 0.48 8.37
N SER A 55 -6.69 1.31 9.04
CA SER A 55 -7.00 1.86 10.36
C SER A 55 -8.18 2.83 10.35
N SER A 56 -8.45 3.48 9.22
CA SER A 56 -9.62 4.35 9.06
C SER A 56 -10.94 3.58 8.82
N VAL A 57 -10.87 2.28 8.49
CA VAL A 57 -12.06 1.45 8.33
C VAL A 57 -12.62 1.13 9.71
N PRO A 58 -13.89 1.46 9.98
CA PRO A 58 -14.52 1.13 11.26
C PRO A 58 -14.41 -0.37 11.51
N HIS A 59 -13.87 -0.77 12.66
CA HIS A 59 -13.82 -2.17 13.07
C HIS A 59 -15.25 -2.68 13.22
N HIS A 60 -15.73 -3.46 12.25
CA HIS A 60 -16.87 -4.33 12.42
C HIS A 60 -16.34 -5.74 12.67
N ALA A 61 -16.19 -6.07 13.95
CA ALA A 61 -16.38 -7.41 14.47
C ALA A 61 -17.34 -7.29 15.66
#